data_AF-A0A836BD65-F1
#
_entry.id   AF-A0A836BD65-F1
#
_cell.length_a   1.000
_cell.length_b   1.000
_cell.length_c   1.000
_cell.angle_alpha   90.00
_cell.angle_beta   90.00
_cell.angle_gamma   90.00
#
_symmetry.space_group_name_H-M   'P 1'
#
loop_
_entity.id
_entity.type
_entity.pdbx_description
1 polymer ?
#
loop_
_entity_poly.entity_id
_entity_poly.type
_entity_poly.pdbx_seq_one_letter_code
_entity_poly.pdbx_strand_id
1 'polypeptide(L)'
;MQQLHASVPLASVSRPPAYDCVFLAGGQGAMADMPGSSQLHRVLGDAAQHGGAEAEAGRGGAGRGGAGAAQRMCKLIAAVCHGPAGLLGAVHGGTGQPLLAGRTVACFTAAEEDKTGAAGCMPFTLEHKLREAGATVRPGQPGEENALRDGFLVTGQNHASAARVASLVLEALSVHPAGPEVGAPIVGHAAGAVAEA
;
A
#
# COMPACT_ATOMS: atom_id res chain seq x y z
N MET A 1 -4.18 -6.68 -22.51
CA MET A 1 -3.79 -7.01 -21.12
C MET A 1 -3.65 -8.51 -21.03
N GLN A 2 -2.45 -9.02 -20.80
CA GLN A 2 -2.24 -10.46 -20.56
C GLN A 2 -2.72 -10.77 -19.15
N GLN A 3 -3.56 -11.79 -18.99
CA GLN A 3 -4.01 -12.20 -17.66
C GLN A 3 -2.80 -12.73 -16.86
N LEU A 4 -2.78 -12.50 -15.56
CA LEU A 4 -1.83 -13.17 -14.68
C LEU A 4 -2.41 -14.55 -14.35
N HIS A 5 -1.77 -15.61 -14.88
CA HIS A 5 -2.32 -16.97 -14.83
C HIS A 5 -1.89 -17.78 -13.60
N ALA A 6 -0.91 -17.28 -12.84
CA ALA A 6 -0.25 -18.01 -11.75
C ALA A 6 -0.07 -17.12 -10.52
N SER A 7 -1.13 -16.42 -10.12
CA SER A 7 -1.11 -15.64 -8.88
C SER A 7 -1.05 -16.58 -7.68
N VAL A 8 -0.25 -16.19 -6.68
CA VAL A 8 -0.15 -16.90 -5.40
C VAL A 8 -1.32 -16.46 -4.52
N PRO A 9 -2.13 -17.38 -3.95
CA PRO A 9 -3.21 -17.02 -3.04
C PRO A 9 -2.66 -16.26 -1.83
N LEU A 10 -3.31 -15.15 -1.45
CA LEU A 10 -2.88 -14.32 -0.32
C LEU A 10 -2.78 -15.10 1.00
N ALA A 11 -3.63 -16.11 1.20
CA ALA A 11 -3.60 -17.02 2.34
C ALA A 11 -2.27 -17.76 2.49
N SER A 12 -1.56 -18.02 1.39
CA SER A 12 -0.29 -18.74 1.37
C SER A 12 0.93 -17.82 1.56
N VAL A 13 0.73 -16.50 1.55
CA VAL A 13 1.80 -15.53 1.81
C VAL A 13 2.17 -15.56 3.29
N SER A 14 3.37 -16.07 3.55
CA SER A 14 3.93 -16.24 4.89
C SER A 14 4.20 -14.90 5.58
N ARG A 15 4.30 -14.92 6.92
CA ARG A 15 4.65 -13.76 7.76
C ARG A 15 6.02 -13.18 7.34
N PRO A 16 6.29 -11.88 7.58
CA PRO A 16 7.58 -11.25 7.22
C PRO A 16 8.76 -12.05 7.81
N PRO A 17 9.68 -12.55 6.94
CA PRO A 17 10.65 -11.67 6.25
C PRO A 17 10.58 -11.63 4.71
N ALA A 18 9.56 -12.18 4.04
CA ALA A 18 9.61 -12.42 2.59
C ALA A 18 9.51 -11.18 1.65
N TYR A 19 9.14 -10.01 2.14
CA TYR A 19 8.95 -8.80 1.31
C TYR A 19 9.28 -7.52 2.08
N ASP A 20 9.65 -6.45 1.35
CA ASP A 20 9.93 -5.11 1.90
C ASP A 20 8.78 -4.10 1.69
N CYS A 21 7.86 -4.41 0.78
CA CYS A 21 6.72 -3.56 0.47
C CYS A 21 5.49 -4.42 0.13
N VAL A 22 4.31 -3.99 0.58
CA VAL A 22 3.01 -4.48 0.11
C VAL A 22 2.43 -3.41 -0.82
N PHE A 23 2.19 -3.75 -2.08
CA PHE A 23 1.61 -2.83 -3.07
C PHE A 23 0.16 -3.22 -3.38
N LEU A 24 -0.77 -2.30 -3.12
CA LEU A 24 -2.20 -2.42 -3.41
C LEU A 24 -2.51 -1.71 -4.73
N ALA A 25 -2.62 -2.49 -5.79
CA ALA A 25 -3.08 -1.99 -7.08
C ALA A 25 -4.54 -1.50 -6.98
N GLY A 26 -4.86 -0.47 -7.74
CA GLY A 26 -6.21 0.09 -7.80
C GLY A 26 -7.10 -0.56 -8.85
N GLY A 27 -8.05 0.22 -9.35
CA GLY A 27 -9.15 -0.26 -10.19
C GLY A 27 -10.38 -0.59 -9.35
N GLN A 28 -11.56 -0.51 -9.96
CA GLN A 28 -12.84 -0.61 -9.25
C GLN A 28 -13.02 -1.91 -8.47
N GLY A 29 -12.41 -3.02 -8.94
CA GLY A 29 -12.45 -4.30 -8.23
C GLY A 29 -11.92 -4.24 -6.80
N ALA A 30 -10.93 -3.38 -6.53
CA ALA A 30 -10.36 -3.19 -5.19
C ALA A 30 -11.40 -2.73 -4.16
N MET A 31 -12.45 -2.03 -4.60
CA MET A 31 -13.53 -1.56 -3.72
C MET A 31 -14.45 -2.70 -3.26
N ALA A 32 -14.50 -3.80 -4.00
CA ALA A 32 -15.44 -4.89 -3.77
C ALA A 32 -14.94 -5.90 -2.72
N ASP A 33 -13.65 -6.22 -2.73
CA ASP A 33 -13.10 -7.34 -1.94
C ASP A 33 -12.07 -6.92 -0.89
N MET A 34 -11.26 -5.89 -1.15
CA MET A 34 -10.17 -5.51 -0.24
C MET A 34 -10.65 -5.03 1.15
N PRO A 35 -11.65 -4.14 1.29
CA PRO A 35 -12.06 -3.61 2.60
C PRO A 35 -12.56 -4.68 3.60
N GLY A 36 -13.04 -5.83 3.09
CA GLY A 36 -13.54 -6.93 3.90
C GLY A 36 -12.53 -8.06 4.11
N SER A 37 -11.34 -7.96 3.53
CA SER A 37 -10.38 -9.07 3.49
C SER A 37 -9.55 -9.15 4.77
N SER A 38 -9.91 -10.06 5.67
CA SER A 38 -9.16 -10.33 6.90
C SER A 38 -7.72 -10.80 6.63
N GLN A 39 -7.51 -11.52 5.53
CA GLN A 39 -6.18 -11.97 5.11
C GLN A 39 -5.30 -10.78 4.68
N LEU A 40 -5.88 -9.84 3.94
CA LEU A 40 -5.19 -8.60 3.58
C LEU A 40 -4.87 -7.77 4.81
N HIS A 41 -5.84 -7.57 5.70
CA HIS A 41 -5.64 -6.81 6.93
C HIS A 41 -4.55 -7.41 7.81
N ARG A 42 -4.45 -8.74 7.89
CA ARG A 42 -3.32 -9.42 8.55
C ARG A 42 -1.99 -9.04 7.92
N VAL A 43 -1.87 -9.15 6.59
CA VAL A 43 -0.62 -8.84 5.87
C VAL A 43 -0.23 -7.36 6.05
N LEU A 44 -1.19 -6.45 5.99
CA LEU A 44 -0.95 -5.02 6.21
C LEU A 44 -0.56 -4.71 7.66
N GLY A 45 -1.22 -5.36 8.63
CA GLY A 45 -0.90 -5.22 10.04
C GLY A 45 0.48 -5.77 10.39
N ASP A 46 0.84 -6.92 9.81
CA ASP A 46 2.19 -7.50 9.90
C ASP A 46 3.21 -6.52 9.29
N ALA A 47 2.98 -5.99 8.09
CA ALA A 47 3.88 -5.01 7.46
C ALA A 47 4.07 -3.78 8.35
N ALA A 48 2.98 -3.17 8.84
CA ALA A 48 3.05 -1.99 9.71
C ALA A 48 3.80 -2.25 11.03
N GLN A 49 3.63 -3.43 11.64
CA GLN A 49 4.37 -3.82 12.84
C GLN A 49 5.88 -3.85 12.65
N HIS A 50 6.32 -4.29 11.47
CA HIS A 50 7.74 -4.29 11.10
C HIS A 50 8.19 -2.93 10.53
N GLY A 51 7.25 -2.04 10.23
CA GLY A 51 7.40 -0.65 9.78
C GLY A 51 7.86 0.36 10.84
N GLY A 52 8.02 -0.06 12.10
CA GLY A 52 8.52 0.77 13.19
C GLY A 52 7.42 1.60 13.88
N ALA A 53 7.36 1.48 15.20
CA ALA A 53 6.49 2.27 16.08
C ALA A 53 6.93 3.76 16.23
N GLU A 54 7.97 4.18 15.51
CA GLU A 54 8.59 5.51 15.64
C GLU A 54 7.90 6.54 14.75
N ALA A 55 6.63 6.81 15.02
CA ALA A 55 5.95 8.04 14.60
C ALA A 55 4.80 8.45 15.55
N GLU A 56 4.42 7.59 16.50
CA GLU A 56 3.33 7.88 17.45
C GLU A 56 3.81 8.69 18.67
N ALA A 57 5.12 8.69 18.99
CA ALA A 57 5.69 9.48 20.09
C ALA A 57 6.46 10.70 19.55
N GLY A 58 5.77 11.68 18.96
CA GLY A 58 6.51 12.83 18.41
C GLY A 58 5.75 13.91 17.67
N ARG A 59 4.45 14.13 17.94
CA ARG A 59 3.77 15.36 17.48
C ARG A 59 3.97 16.52 18.46
N GLY A 60 5.23 16.76 18.83
CA GLY A 60 5.66 17.83 19.73
C GLY A 60 7.14 17.72 20.06
N GLY A 61 8.01 18.32 19.24
CA GLY A 61 9.42 18.50 19.59
C GLY A 61 10.36 18.46 18.40
N ALA A 62 10.90 19.62 18.02
CA ALA A 62 12.13 19.69 17.25
C ALA A 62 13.27 19.12 18.09
N GLY A 63 13.97 18.09 17.60
CA GLY A 63 15.08 17.46 18.32
C GLY A 63 16.02 16.73 17.37
N ARG A 64 17.29 17.16 17.39
CA ARG A 64 18.39 16.70 16.54
C ARG A 64 18.94 15.33 16.97
N GLY A 65 19.42 14.56 15.99
CA GLY A 65 20.69 13.83 16.04
C GLY A 65 20.73 12.48 16.77
N GLY A 66 21.14 11.43 16.03
CA GLY A 66 21.55 10.15 16.59
C GLY A 66 21.73 9.07 15.53
N ALA A 67 22.88 9.05 14.84
CA ALA A 67 23.35 7.87 14.12
C ALA A 67 23.74 6.79 15.14
N GLY A 68 23.16 5.58 15.08
CA GLY A 68 23.65 4.48 15.93
C GLY A 68 22.69 3.36 16.34
N ALA A 69 21.42 3.36 15.92
CA ALA A 69 20.59 2.17 15.97
C ALA A 69 20.36 1.69 14.54
N ALA A 70 20.66 0.42 14.24
CA ALA A 70 20.32 -0.18 12.96
C ALA A 70 18.83 0.07 12.70
N GLN A 71 18.52 1.00 11.80
CA GLN A 71 17.16 1.33 11.41
C GLN A 71 16.58 0.03 10.85
N ARG A 72 15.76 -0.66 11.64
CA ARG A 72 15.09 -1.87 11.16
C ARG A 72 14.30 -1.44 9.92
N MET A 73 14.62 -2.03 8.77
CA MET A 73 14.00 -1.69 7.49
C MET A 73 12.48 -1.67 7.64
N CYS A 74 11.91 -0.48 7.69
CA CYS A 74 10.49 -0.27 7.84
C CYS A 74 9.80 -0.83 6.59
N LYS A 75 8.95 -1.83 6.74
CA LYS A 75 8.17 -2.37 5.62
C LYS A 75 7.18 -1.31 5.15
N LEU A 76 7.10 -1.11 3.84
CA LEU A 76 6.22 -0.11 3.24
C LEU A 76 4.87 -0.70 2.87
N ILE A 77 3.84 0.14 2.93
CA ILE A 77 2.55 -0.13 2.32
C ILE A 77 2.36 0.93 1.24
N ALA A 78 2.16 0.50 0.01
CA ALA A 78 1.94 1.37 -1.13
C ALA A 78 0.56 1.10 -1.73
N ALA A 79 -0.16 2.13 -2.17
CA ALA A 79 -1.46 1.97 -2.81
C ALA A 79 -1.70 3.06 -3.86
N VAL A 80 -2.48 2.78 -4.90
CA VAL A 80 -2.80 3.76 -5.94
C VAL A 80 -4.26 3.68 -6.38
N CYS A 81 -4.85 4.81 -6.80
CA CYS A 81 -6.21 4.88 -7.32
C CYS A 81 -7.23 4.39 -6.27
N HIS A 82 -7.98 3.32 -6.54
CA HIS A 82 -8.87 2.67 -5.58
C HIS A 82 -8.17 1.72 -4.59
N GLY A 83 -6.88 1.43 -4.78
CA GLY A 83 -6.10 0.53 -3.92
C GLY A 83 -6.12 0.89 -2.42
N PRO A 84 -6.17 2.19 -2.02
CA PRO A 84 -6.36 2.59 -0.63
C PRO A 84 -7.62 2.02 0.05
N ALA A 85 -8.59 1.48 -0.71
CA ALA A 85 -9.75 0.77 -0.15
C ALA A 85 -9.32 -0.40 0.75
N GLY A 86 -8.21 -1.09 0.44
CA GLY A 86 -7.69 -2.18 1.26
C GLY A 86 -7.11 -1.75 2.60
N LEU A 87 -6.97 -0.45 2.86
CA LEU A 87 -6.54 0.08 4.16
C LEU A 87 -7.72 0.26 5.13
N LEU A 88 -8.96 0.22 4.63
CA LEU A 88 -10.16 0.44 5.44
C LEU A 88 -10.34 -0.72 6.43
N GLY A 89 -10.23 -0.41 7.73
CA GLY A 89 -10.34 -1.42 8.79
C GLY A 89 -9.05 -2.21 9.06
N ALA A 90 -7.97 -1.94 8.34
CA ALA A 90 -6.66 -2.49 8.64
C ALA A 90 -6.08 -1.82 9.91
N VAL A 91 -5.48 -2.63 10.78
CA VAL A 91 -4.87 -2.21 12.04
C VAL A 91 -3.42 -2.65 12.11
N HIS A 92 -2.60 -1.90 12.83
CA HIS A 92 -1.21 -2.27 13.08
C HIS A 92 -1.14 -3.53 13.94
N GLY A 93 -0.39 -4.56 13.51
CA GLY A 93 -0.37 -5.88 14.15
C GLY A 93 0.09 -5.87 15.62
N GLY A 94 1.01 -4.98 15.98
CA GLY A 94 1.51 -4.83 17.35
C GLY A 94 0.66 -3.95 18.28
N THR A 95 0.29 -2.74 17.83
CA THR A 95 -0.43 -1.76 18.67
C THR A 95 -1.95 -1.85 18.57
N GLY A 96 -2.49 -2.51 17.56
CA GLY A 96 -3.93 -2.57 17.27
C GLY A 96 -4.53 -1.25 16.76
N GLN A 97 -3.72 -0.20 16.60
CA GLN A 97 -4.21 1.11 16.14
C GLN A 97 -4.57 1.08 14.65
N PRO A 98 -5.63 1.80 14.21
CA PRO A 98 -5.99 1.89 12.80
C PRO A 98 -4.83 2.44 11.96
N LEU A 99 -4.50 1.80 10.83
CA LEU A 99 -3.38 2.22 9.99
C LEU A 99 -3.58 3.62 9.39
N LEU A 100 -4.83 4.04 9.22
CA LEU A 100 -5.20 5.33 8.63
C LEU A 100 -5.28 6.48 9.64
N ALA A 101 -5.32 6.19 10.95
CA ALA A 101 -5.55 7.21 11.97
C ALA A 101 -4.46 8.30 11.92
N GLY A 102 -4.87 9.54 11.64
CA GLY A 102 -3.98 10.70 11.61
C GLY A 102 -2.99 10.72 10.44
N ARG A 103 -3.12 9.81 9.46
CA ARG A 103 -2.25 9.73 8.29
C ARG A 103 -2.76 10.59 7.15
N THR A 104 -1.83 11.18 6.40
CA THR A 104 -2.11 11.92 5.18
C THR A 104 -2.02 10.99 3.98
N VAL A 105 -3.09 10.92 3.18
CA VAL A 105 -3.17 9.98 2.04
C VAL A 105 -3.72 10.64 0.78
N ALA A 106 -3.38 10.07 -0.37
CA ALA A 106 -4.03 10.28 -1.66
C ALA A 106 -4.88 9.05 -2.01
N CYS A 107 -5.95 9.25 -2.76
CA CYS A 107 -6.80 8.18 -3.29
C CYS A 107 -7.55 8.70 -4.51
N PHE A 108 -8.21 7.81 -5.25
CA PHE A 108 -9.13 8.25 -6.29
C PHE A 108 -10.22 9.12 -5.68
N THR A 109 -10.36 10.33 -6.20
CA THR A 109 -11.19 11.37 -5.59
C THR A 109 -12.66 11.21 -5.98
N ALA A 110 -13.56 11.75 -5.15
CA ALA A 110 -14.98 11.80 -5.51
C ALA A 110 -15.21 12.53 -6.85
N ALA A 111 -14.46 13.63 -7.08
CA ALA A 111 -14.52 14.39 -8.32
C ALA A 111 -14.02 13.63 -9.56
N GLU A 112 -13.11 12.66 -9.39
CA GLU A 112 -12.70 11.76 -10.49
C GLU A 112 -13.77 10.70 -10.74
N GLU A 113 -14.35 10.12 -9.70
CA GLU A 113 -15.44 9.13 -9.82
C GLU A 113 -16.65 9.70 -10.56
N ASP A 114 -17.07 10.93 -10.21
CA ASP A 114 -18.18 11.63 -10.87
C ASP A 114 -17.96 11.80 -12.39
N LYS A 115 -16.71 12.02 -12.82
CA LYS A 115 -16.36 12.17 -14.25
C LYS A 115 -16.38 10.86 -15.02
N THR A 116 -16.22 9.71 -14.35
CA THR A 116 -16.25 8.40 -15.02
C THR A 116 -17.67 7.93 -15.34
N GLY A 117 -18.70 8.56 -14.75
CA GLY A 117 -20.09 8.10 -14.84
C GLY A 117 -20.37 6.81 -14.05
N ALA A 118 -19.40 6.30 -13.29
CA ALA A 118 -19.55 5.15 -12.39
C ALA A 118 -19.99 5.55 -10.96
N ALA A 119 -20.27 6.84 -10.73
CA ALA A 119 -20.85 7.33 -9.49
C ALA A 119 -22.16 6.57 -9.19
N GLY A 120 -22.22 5.94 -8.01
CA GLY A 120 -23.35 5.09 -7.59
C GLY A 120 -23.22 3.60 -7.94
N CYS A 121 -22.25 3.20 -8.77
CA CYS A 121 -21.93 1.78 -8.98
C CYS A 121 -20.97 1.25 -7.89
N MET A 122 -20.23 2.14 -7.23
CA MET A 122 -19.31 1.79 -6.14
C MET A 122 -20.05 1.67 -4.80
N PRO A 123 -19.64 0.73 -3.93
CA PRO A 123 -20.32 0.47 -2.66
C PRO A 123 -20.26 1.66 -1.69
N PHE A 124 -19.30 2.55 -1.90
CA PHE A 124 -19.10 3.80 -1.17
C PHE A 124 -18.15 4.73 -1.93
N THR A 125 -18.12 6.01 -1.55
CA THR A 125 -17.09 6.95 -2.01
C THR A 125 -15.80 6.72 -1.24
N LEU A 126 -14.73 6.32 -1.92
CA LEU A 126 -13.45 5.98 -1.28
C LEU A 126 -12.89 7.14 -0.45
N GLU A 127 -12.86 8.34 -1.02
CA GLU A 127 -12.37 9.54 -0.34
C GLU A 127 -13.10 9.79 0.99
N HIS A 128 -14.44 9.70 0.99
CA HIS A 128 -15.23 9.89 2.21
C HIS A 128 -14.94 8.79 3.24
N LYS A 129 -14.87 7.52 2.82
CA LYS A 129 -14.60 6.41 3.75
C LYS A 129 -13.21 6.49 4.38
N LEU A 130 -12.20 6.94 3.64
CA LEU A 130 -10.87 7.17 4.21
C LEU A 130 -10.87 8.31 5.25
N ARG A 131 -11.60 9.40 4.98
CA ARG A 131 -11.79 10.49 5.95
C ARG A 131 -12.51 10.00 7.21
N GLU A 132 -13.59 9.22 7.06
CA GLU A 132 -14.31 8.60 8.17
C GLU A 132 -13.41 7.66 9.00
N ALA A 133 -12.47 6.97 8.35
CA ALA A 133 -11.47 6.13 9.01
C ALA A 133 -10.32 6.93 9.69
N GLY A 134 -10.41 8.26 9.73
CA GLY A 134 -9.46 9.13 10.42
C GLY A 134 -8.26 9.59 9.59
N ALA A 135 -8.28 9.35 8.27
CA ALA A 135 -7.24 9.84 7.37
C ALA A 135 -7.47 11.30 6.95
N THR A 136 -6.39 12.05 6.78
CA THR A 136 -6.40 13.35 6.09
C THR A 136 -6.17 13.12 4.60
N VAL A 137 -7.26 13.03 3.82
CA VAL A 137 -7.14 12.92 2.36
C VAL A 137 -6.75 14.27 1.76
N ARG A 138 -5.66 14.30 0.98
CA ARG A 138 -5.15 15.49 0.27
C ARG A 138 -5.28 15.30 -1.25
N PRO A 139 -6.38 15.78 -1.85
CA PRO A 139 -6.58 15.67 -3.29
C PRO A 139 -5.67 16.64 -4.05
N GLY A 140 -5.17 16.19 -5.19
CA GLY A 140 -4.58 17.00 -6.26
C GLY A 140 -5.61 17.26 -7.36
N GLN A 141 -5.15 17.79 -8.49
CA GLN A 141 -6.04 18.01 -9.64
C GLN A 141 -6.51 16.66 -10.22
N PRO A 142 -7.81 16.48 -10.51
CA PRO A 142 -8.33 15.25 -11.12
C PRO A 142 -7.60 14.87 -12.41
N GLY A 143 -7.13 13.63 -12.50
CA GLY A 143 -6.38 13.11 -13.65
C GLY A 143 -4.88 13.44 -13.67
N GLU A 144 -4.42 14.33 -12.79
CA GLU A 144 -2.99 14.69 -12.69
C GLU A 144 -2.25 13.82 -11.68
N GLU A 145 -0.91 13.83 -11.75
CA GLU A 145 -0.06 13.17 -10.78
C GLU A 145 -0.24 13.78 -9.37
N ASN A 146 -0.58 12.94 -8.39
CA ASN A 146 -0.56 13.28 -6.96
C ASN A 146 -0.22 12.03 -6.14
N ALA A 147 0.99 11.99 -5.59
CA ALA A 147 1.43 10.90 -4.72
C ALA A 147 2.07 11.44 -3.44
N LEU A 148 1.75 10.81 -2.31
CA LEU A 148 2.11 11.26 -0.97
C LEU A 148 2.77 10.12 -0.22
N ARG A 149 3.73 10.45 0.64
CA ARG A 149 4.30 9.54 1.62
C ARG A 149 4.11 10.12 3.02
N ASP A 150 3.54 9.32 3.92
CA ASP A 150 3.43 9.59 5.36
C ASP A 150 3.96 8.37 6.12
N GLY A 151 5.20 8.48 6.60
CA GLY A 151 5.89 7.38 7.28
C GLY A 151 6.06 6.14 6.38
N PHE A 152 5.44 5.03 6.79
CA PHE A 152 5.46 3.74 6.09
C PHE A 152 4.42 3.64 4.97
N LEU A 153 3.51 4.61 4.85
CA LEU A 153 2.42 4.59 3.88
C LEU A 153 2.73 5.50 2.69
N VAL A 154 2.69 4.94 1.48
CA VAL A 154 2.82 5.65 0.21
C VAL A 154 1.49 5.50 -0.56
N THR A 155 0.90 6.60 -1.02
CA THR A 155 -0.38 6.56 -1.72
C THR A 155 -0.38 7.45 -2.95
N GLY A 156 -1.09 7.02 -4.00
CA GLY A 156 -1.26 7.77 -5.24
C GLY A 156 -2.73 7.92 -5.62
N GLN A 157 -3.09 9.09 -6.15
CA GLN A 157 -4.48 9.45 -6.44
C GLN A 157 -5.10 8.65 -7.57
N ASN A 158 -4.39 8.47 -8.69
CA ASN A 158 -4.95 7.92 -9.93
C ASN A 158 -3.88 7.19 -10.75
N HIS A 159 -4.22 6.76 -11.96
CA HIS A 159 -3.30 6.07 -12.85
C HIS A 159 -2.05 6.90 -13.20
N ALA A 160 -2.19 8.23 -13.38
CA ALA A 160 -1.06 9.13 -13.63
C ALA A 160 -0.08 9.18 -12.44
N SER A 161 -0.54 8.85 -11.23
CA SER A 161 0.26 8.86 -10.01
C SER A 161 1.12 7.60 -9.81
N ALA A 162 0.92 6.54 -10.61
CA ALA A 162 1.56 5.24 -10.38
C ALA A 162 3.10 5.29 -10.44
N ALA A 163 3.66 6.02 -11.41
CA ALA A 163 5.11 6.17 -11.56
C ALA A 163 5.75 6.91 -10.36
N ARG A 164 5.07 7.94 -9.84
CA ARG A 164 5.55 8.67 -8.66
C ARG A 164 5.45 7.84 -7.39
N VAL A 165 4.40 7.04 -7.22
CA VAL A 165 4.30 6.07 -6.11
C VAL A 165 5.48 5.09 -6.14
N ALA A 166 5.80 4.52 -7.30
CA ALA A 166 6.95 3.62 -7.44
C ALA A 166 8.28 4.31 -7.07
N SER A 167 8.48 5.54 -7.55
CA SER A 167 9.66 6.35 -7.20
C SER A 167 9.78 6.59 -5.68
N LEU A 168 8.68 6.96 -5.01
CA LEU A 168 8.66 7.18 -3.56
C LEU A 168 8.94 5.90 -2.76
N VAL A 169 8.47 4.74 -3.26
CA VAL A 169 8.77 3.43 -2.66
C VAL A 169 10.26 3.10 -2.80
N LEU A 170 10.83 3.25 -4.00
CA LEU A 170 12.25 2.97 -4.22
C LEU A 170 13.16 3.90 -3.40
N GLU A 171 12.82 5.19 -3.34
CA GLU A 171 13.49 6.17 -2.48
C GLU A 171 13.42 5.77 -1.00
N ALA A 172 12.23 5.36 -0.53
CA ALA A 172 12.03 4.91 0.84
C ALA A 172 12.81 3.64 1.20
N LEU A 173 12.98 2.73 0.24
CA LEU A 173 13.79 1.52 0.39
C LEU A 173 15.29 1.79 0.22
N SER A 174 15.70 3.04 -0.02
CA SER A 174 17.08 3.40 -0.35
C SER A 174 17.63 2.64 -1.56
N VAL A 175 16.74 2.25 -2.47
CA VAL A 175 17.11 1.66 -3.76
C VAL A 175 17.33 2.82 -4.72
N HIS A 176 18.59 3.24 -4.86
CA HIS A 176 18.96 4.11 -5.96
C HIS A 176 18.84 3.34 -7.28
N PRO A 177 18.28 3.91 -8.36
CA PRO A 177 18.22 3.26 -9.66
C PRO A 177 19.61 3.24 -10.33
N ALA A 178 20.59 2.61 -9.69
CA ALA A 178 21.65 1.88 -10.36
C ALA A 178 21.18 0.43 -10.33
N GLY A 179 20.55 0.00 -11.42
CA GLY A 179 19.79 -1.24 -11.46
C GLY A 179 20.60 -2.45 -11.01
N PRO A 180 20.00 -3.42 -10.28
CA PRO A 180 20.51 -4.77 -10.39
C PRO A 180 20.29 -5.20 -11.84
N GLU A 181 21.22 -5.94 -12.43
CA GLU A 181 20.92 -6.65 -13.68
C GLU A 181 19.54 -7.28 -13.53
N VAL A 182 18.67 -7.02 -14.51
CA VAL A 182 17.33 -7.60 -14.55
C VAL A 182 17.54 -9.11 -14.70
N GLY A 183 17.72 -9.78 -13.56
CA GLY A 183 17.68 -11.22 -13.48
C GLY A 183 16.37 -11.64 -14.13
N ALA A 184 16.44 -12.71 -14.92
CA ALA A 184 15.30 -13.25 -15.65
C ALA A 184 14.05 -13.26 -14.74
N PRO A 185 12.86 -12.95 -15.29
CA PRO A 185 11.63 -12.86 -14.51
C PRO A 185 11.54 -14.04 -13.54
N ILE A 186 11.21 -13.77 -12.28
CA ILE A 186 10.93 -14.83 -11.30
C ILE A 186 9.65 -15.52 -11.76
N VAL A 187 9.79 -16.52 -12.62
CA VAL A 187 8.74 -17.46 -12.97
C VAL A 187 8.65 -18.41 -11.78
N GLY A 188 7.57 -18.32 -11.01
CA GLY A 188 7.30 -19.23 -9.91
C GLY A 188 7.46 -20.66 -10.39
N HIS A 189 8.51 -21.34 -9.92
CA HIS A 189 8.70 -22.75 -10.23
C HIS A 189 7.57 -23.51 -9.56
N ALA A 190 6.71 -24.11 -10.37
CA ALA A 190 5.78 -25.12 -9.90
C ALA A 190 6.59 -26.23 -9.24
N ALA A 191 6.36 -26.43 -7.95
CA ALA A 191 6.96 -27.52 -7.21
C ALA A 191 6.50 -28.85 -7.82
N GLY A 192 7.49 -29.70 -8.14
CA GLY A 192 7.36 -31.15 -8.11
C GLY A 192 6.54 -31.78 -9.22
N ALA A 193 7.25 -32.27 -10.26
CA ALA A 193 6.82 -33.46 -10.95
C ALA A 193 6.72 -34.61 -9.94
N VAL A 194 5.50 -35.09 -9.70
CA VAL A 194 5.29 -36.47 -9.22
C VAL A 194 5.30 -37.36 -10.45
N ALA A 195 6.42 -38.07 -10.62
CA ALA A 195 6.44 -39.36 -11.28
C ALA A 195 5.64 -40.35 -10.44
N GLU A 196 4.88 -41.23 -11.10
CA GLU A 196 4.49 -42.62 -10.76
C GLU A 196 3.43 -43.03 -11.82
N ALA A 197 3.38 -44.21 -12.43
CA ALA A 197 4.25 -45.37 -12.60
C ALA A 197 3.73 -46.12 -13.85
#